data_AF-C5KZ48-F1
#
_entry.id   AF-C5KZ48-F1
#
_cell.length_a   1.000
_cell.length_b   1.000
_cell.length_c   1.000
_cell.angle_alpha   90.00
_cell.angle_beta   90.00
_cell.angle_gamma   90.00
#
_symmetry.space_group_name_H-M   'P 1'
#
loop_
_entity.id
_entity.type
_entity.pdbx_description
1 polymer ?
#
loop_
_entity_poly.entity_id
_entity_poly.type
_entity_poly.pdbx_seq_one_letter_code
_entity_poly.pdbx_strand_id
1 'polypeptide(L)'
;MKGNEIYEPPRFMSVQTALEQLMEIDEKRGNPGIVGKDSLVVGVARVGCKDQSIVFGRAEDVASEKASEKLGGPLHSLVICAQGAEGLQEMEEEFVKQYQI
;
A
#
# COMPACT_ATOMS: atom_id res chain seq x y z
N MET A 1 -11.97 33.31 -19.82
CA MET A 1 -10.51 33.09 -19.97
C MET A 1 -10.32 31.75 -20.67
N LYS A 2 -10.03 31.79 -21.98
CA LYS A 2 -9.71 30.63 -22.81
C LYS A 2 -8.20 30.40 -22.78
N GLY A 3 -7.76 29.14 -22.72
CA GLY A 3 -6.54 28.71 -23.41
C GLY A 3 -5.20 28.83 -22.69
N ASN A 4 -5.12 28.57 -21.39
CA ASN A 4 -3.86 28.16 -20.78
C ASN A 4 -3.98 26.69 -20.36
N GLU A 5 -3.55 25.78 -21.22
CA GLU A 5 -3.31 24.38 -20.84
C GLU A 5 -2.02 24.30 -20.00
N ILE A 6 -2.03 24.94 -18.82
CA ILE A 6 -0.98 24.73 -17.84
C ILE A 6 -1.31 23.39 -17.17
N TYR A 7 -0.72 22.34 -17.71
CA TYR A 7 -0.79 21.02 -17.10
C TYR A 7 0.05 21.04 -15.83
N GLU A 8 -0.60 20.86 -14.68
CA GLU A 8 0.11 20.62 -13.43
C GLU A 8 0.97 19.34 -13.58
N PRO A 9 2.12 19.28 -12.90
CA PRO A 9 2.93 18.07 -12.90
C PRO A 9 2.10 16.86 -12.44
N PRO A 10 2.35 15.68 -12.99
CA PRO A 10 1.57 14.49 -12.65
C PRO A 10 1.74 14.16 -11.16
N ARG A 11 0.62 14.03 -10.45
CA ARG A 11 0.57 13.64 -9.03
C ARG A 11 0.11 12.20 -8.93
N PHE A 12 0.94 11.35 -8.34
CA PHE A 12 0.61 9.96 -8.06
C PHE A 12 0.58 9.75 -6.55
N MET A 13 -0.39 8.97 -6.08
CA MET A 13 -0.51 8.62 -4.67
C MET A 13 0.49 7.50 -4.32
N SER A 14 1.17 7.62 -3.18
CA SER A 14 2.06 6.58 -2.66
C SER A 14 1.29 5.55 -1.82
N VAL A 15 1.87 4.35 -1.62
CA VAL A 15 1.31 3.34 -0.71
C VAL A 15 1.23 3.88 0.72
N GLN A 16 2.25 4.61 1.17
CA GLN A 16 2.30 5.27 2.47
C GLN A 16 1.10 6.21 2.67
N THR A 17 0.89 7.17 1.77
CA THR A 17 -0.23 8.12 1.88
C THR A 17 -1.58 7.40 1.85
N ALA A 18 -1.72 6.34 1.03
CA ALA A 18 -2.95 5.56 0.99
C ALA A 18 -3.23 4.86 2.33
N LEU A 19 -2.22 4.24 2.95
CA LEU A 19 -2.35 3.56 4.24
C LEU A 19 -2.64 4.53 5.38
N GLU A 20 -1.93 5.66 5.44
CA GLU A 20 -2.17 6.72 6.44
C GLU A 20 -3.63 7.19 6.41
N GLN A 21 -4.16 7.47 5.20
CA GLN A 21 -5.54 7.89 5.04
C GLN A 21 -6.54 6.80 5.42
N LEU A 22 -6.29 5.55 5.03
CA LEU A 22 -7.17 4.44 5.36
C LEU A 22 -7.22 4.19 6.87
N MET A 23 -6.07 4.18 7.55
CA MET A 23 -6.00 4.02 9.01
C MET A 23 -6.68 5.19 9.74
N GLU A 24 -6.51 6.43 9.28
CA GLU A 24 -7.20 7.60 9.86
C GLU A 24 -8.73 7.49 9.70
N ILE A 25 -9.21 7.05 8.53
CA ILE A 25 -10.64 6.81 8.29
C ILE A 25 -11.15 5.71 9.21
N ASP A 26 -10.37 4.66 9.40
CA ASP A 26 -10.74 3.52 10.23
C ASP A 26 -10.88 3.89 11.71
N GLU A 27 -9.89 4.62 12.24
CA GLU A 27 -9.92 5.16 13.60
C GLU A 27 -11.16 6.04 13.85
N LYS A 28 -11.62 6.78 12.82
CA LYS A 28 -12.83 7.62 12.92
C LYS A 28 -14.15 6.85 12.78
N ARG A 29 -14.19 5.79 11.99
CA ARG A 29 -15.43 5.02 11.73
C ARG A 29 -15.78 4.06 12.87
N GLY A 30 -14.79 3.49 13.55
CA GLY A 30 -15.03 2.45 14.56
C GLY A 30 -15.39 1.08 13.93
N ASN A 31 -15.95 0.18 14.72
CA ASN A 31 -16.13 -1.22 14.31
C ASN A 31 -17.37 -1.48 13.41
N PRO A 32 -17.25 -2.34 12.37
CA PRO A 32 -16.04 -3.06 11.98
C PRO A 32 -15.06 -2.17 11.20
N GLY A 33 -13.78 -2.24 11.56
CA GLY A 33 -12.70 -1.61 10.81
C GLY A 33 -12.45 -2.29 9.45
N ILE A 34 -11.76 -1.59 8.56
CA ILE A 34 -11.37 -1.98 7.19
C ILE A 34 -9.87 -2.29 7.15
N VAL A 35 -9.03 -1.35 7.61
CA VAL A 35 -7.57 -1.47 7.64
C VAL A 35 -7.05 -0.88 8.94
N GLY A 36 -6.78 -1.76 9.92
CA GLY A 36 -6.09 -1.42 11.15
C GLY A 36 -4.58 -1.42 10.98
N LYS A 37 -3.86 -0.96 12.00
CA LYS A 37 -2.38 -0.93 12.03
C LYS A 37 -1.74 -2.30 11.85
N ASP A 38 -2.42 -3.34 12.35
CA ASP A 38 -2.02 -4.74 12.32
C ASP A 38 -2.50 -5.49 11.06
N SER A 39 -3.30 -4.85 10.20
CA SER A 39 -3.79 -5.47 8.97
C SER A 39 -2.64 -5.78 8.02
N LEU A 40 -2.60 -7.01 7.52
CA LEU A 40 -1.64 -7.43 6.51
C LEU A 40 -1.93 -6.78 5.16
N VAL A 41 -0.90 -6.18 4.56
CA VAL A 41 -1.00 -5.49 3.27
C VAL A 41 0.22 -5.76 2.40
N VAL A 42 0.04 -5.63 1.09
CA VAL A 42 1.12 -5.67 0.09
C VAL A 42 1.18 -4.34 -0.63
N GLY A 43 2.30 -3.64 -0.51
CA GLY A 43 2.65 -2.51 -1.36
C GLY A 43 3.37 -3.01 -2.60
N VAL A 44 2.94 -2.58 -3.78
CA VAL A 44 3.60 -2.89 -5.04
C VAL A 44 3.85 -1.62 -5.84
N ALA A 45 5.01 -1.55 -6.49
CA ALA A 45 5.36 -0.44 -7.37
C ALA A 45 5.87 -0.97 -8.72
N ARG A 46 5.43 -0.30 -9.81
CA ARG A 46 5.93 -0.51 -11.18
C ARG A 46 5.83 -1.97 -11.65
N VAL A 47 4.67 -2.59 -11.43
CA VAL A 47 4.41 -3.99 -11.81
C VAL A 47 4.69 -4.20 -13.31
N GLY A 48 5.49 -5.21 -13.64
CA GLY A 48 5.91 -5.53 -15.01
C GLY A 48 7.13 -4.75 -15.51
N CYS A 49 7.64 -3.77 -14.75
CA CYS A 49 8.90 -3.08 -15.06
C CYS A 49 10.12 -3.83 -14.51
N LYS A 50 11.31 -3.52 -15.04
CA LYS A 50 12.58 -4.13 -14.57
C LYS A 50 12.89 -3.81 -13.11
N ASP A 51 12.42 -2.67 -12.65
CA ASP A 51 12.59 -2.12 -11.31
C ASP A 51 11.31 -2.28 -10.47
N GLN A 52 10.47 -3.27 -10.77
CA GLN A 52 9.32 -3.64 -9.94
C GLN A 52 9.76 -3.84 -8.49
N SER A 53 8.99 -3.27 -7.55
CA SER A 53 9.23 -3.42 -6.12
C SER A 53 7.99 -3.93 -5.41
N ILE A 54 8.19 -4.81 -4.44
CA ILE A 54 7.13 -5.41 -3.61
C ILE A 54 7.57 -5.32 -2.15
N VAL A 55 6.65 -4.91 -1.29
CA VAL A 55 6.78 -4.93 0.17
C VAL A 55 5.55 -5.57 0.79
N PHE A 56 5.76 -6.42 1.78
CA PHE A 56 4.71 -7.08 2.53
C PHE A 56 4.92 -6.87 4.02
N GLY A 57 3.85 -6.67 4.78
CA GLY A 57 3.93 -6.50 6.22
C GLY A 57 2.62 -6.01 6.81
N ARG A 58 2.69 -5.56 8.06
CA ARG A 58 1.58 -4.86 8.70
C ARG A 58 1.41 -3.47 8.09
N ALA A 59 0.19 -2.95 8.11
CA ALA A 59 -0.12 -1.62 7.58
C ALA A 59 0.78 -0.52 8.17
N GLU A 60 1.09 -0.59 9.47
CA GLU A 60 2.01 0.37 10.11
C GLU A 60 3.45 0.29 9.56
N ASP A 61 3.95 -0.92 9.33
CA ASP A 61 5.30 -1.15 8.82
C ASP A 61 5.41 -0.74 7.35
N VAL A 62 4.38 -1.05 6.56
CA VAL A 62 4.30 -0.72 5.13
C VAL A 62 4.02 0.76 4.90
N ALA A 63 3.45 1.47 5.87
CA ALA A 63 3.32 2.93 5.85
C ALA A 63 4.61 3.67 6.26
N SER A 64 5.69 2.97 6.62
CA SER A 64 6.94 3.61 7.04
C SER A 64 7.74 4.20 5.88
N GLU A 65 8.61 5.17 6.19
CA GLU A 65 9.58 5.73 5.22
C GLU A 65 10.48 4.64 4.60
N LYS A 66 10.86 3.62 5.39
CA LYS A 66 11.64 2.47 4.92
C LYS A 66 10.91 1.72 3.79
N ALA A 67 9.60 1.56 3.90
CA ALA A 67 8.77 0.95 2.87
C ALA A 67 8.66 1.85 1.63
N SER A 68 8.49 3.16 1.86
CA SER A 68 8.43 4.19 0.82
C SER A 68 9.70 4.22 -0.02
N GLU A 69 10.88 4.18 0.62
CA GLU A 69 12.19 4.12 -0.05
C GLU A 69 12.36 2.82 -0.86
N LYS A 70 11.94 1.67 -0.31
CA LYS A 70 12.02 0.37 -1.00
C LYS A 70 11.08 0.33 -2.20
N LEU A 71 9.89 0.92 -2.10
CA LEU A 71 8.94 1.03 -3.20
C LEU A 71 9.46 1.99 -4.28
N GLY A 72 10.03 3.12 -3.90
CA GLY A 72 10.62 4.10 -4.82
C GLY A 72 9.57 4.97 -5.52
N GLY A 73 9.76 5.20 -6.82
CA GLY A 73 8.89 6.09 -7.61
C GLY A 73 7.56 5.46 -8.07
N PRO A 74 6.63 6.25 -8.61
CA PRO A 74 5.35 5.75 -9.12
C PRO A 74 5.53 4.78 -10.31
N LEU A 75 4.54 3.95 -10.67
CA LEU A 75 3.17 3.85 -10.15
C LEU A 75 3.06 2.87 -8.97
N HIS A 76 2.29 3.25 -7.95
CA HIS A 76 2.07 2.44 -6.76
C HIS A 76 0.68 1.79 -6.78
N SER A 77 0.56 0.62 -6.14
CA SER A 77 -0.71 -0.01 -5.84
C SER A 77 -0.63 -0.69 -4.47
N LEU A 78 -1.77 -0.74 -3.79
CA LEU A 78 -1.92 -1.32 -2.45
C LEU A 78 -2.91 -2.46 -2.54
N VAL A 79 -2.53 -3.63 -2.01
CA VAL A 79 -3.40 -4.80 -1.85
C VAL A 79 -3.63 -4.99 -0.36
N ILE A 80 -4.89 -5.03 0.06
CA ILE A 80 -5.28 -5.30 1.44
C ILE A 80 -5.63 -6.78 1.52
N CYS A 81 -4.92 -7.52 2.36
CA CYS A 81 -5.18 -8.94 2.53
C CYS A 81 -6.46 -9.15 3.37
N ALA A 82 -7.16 -10.24 3.09
CA ALA A 82 -8.26 -10.69 3.93
C ALA A 82 -7.78 -10.98 5.36
N GLN A 83 -8.64 -10.73 6.34
CA GLN A 83 -8.34 -10.83 7.76
C GLN A 83 -9.13 -11.98 8.41
N GLY A 84 -8.63 -12.51 9.52
CA GLY A 84 -9.35 -13.51 10.32
C GLY A 84 -9.35 -14.93 9.72
N ALA A 85 -10.49 -15.62 9.78
CA ALA A 85 -10.60 -17.02 9.35
C ALA A 85 -10.44 -17.23 7.83
N GLU A 86 -10.57 -16.15 7.04
CA GLU A 86 -10.33 -16.12 5.59
C GLU A 86 -9.00 -15.42 5.26
N GLY A 87 -8.02 -15.49 6.17
CA GLY A 87 -6.69 -14.93 5.95
C GLY A 87 -5.93 -15.55 4.77
N LEU A 88 -4.69 -15.12 4.59
CA LEU A 88 -3.80 -15.66 3.56
C LEU A 88 -3.70 -17.18 3.67
N GLN A 89 -3.84 -17.87 2.55
CA GLN A 89 -3.58 -19.32 2.50
C GLN A 89 -2.08 -19.58 2.64
N GLU A 90 -1.70 -20.78 3.09
CA GLU A 90 -0.31 -21.16 3.33
C GLU A 90 0.62 -20.85 2.14
N MET A 91 0.18 -21.19 0.92
CA MET A 91 0.94 -20.91 -0.30
C MET A 91 1.10 -19.40 -0.57
N GLU A 92 0.07 -18.60 -0.26
CA GLU A 92 0.13 -17.15 -0.44
C GLU A 92 1.08 -16.54 0.60
N GLU A 93 1.00 -16.98 1.86
CA GLU A 93 1.91 -16.55 2.92
C GLU A 93 3.37 -16.85 2.59
N GLU A 94 3.67 -18.08 2.14
CA GLU A 94 5.02 -18.47 1.74
C GLU A 94 5.53 -17.57 0.61
N PHE A 95 4.69 -17.25 -0.36
CA PHE A 95 5.05 -16.36 -1.45
C PHE A 95 5.32 -14.93 -0.96
N VAL A 96 4.47 -14.34 -0.12
CA VAL A 96 4.64 -12.94 0.29
C VAL A 96 5.72 -12.73 1.36
N LYS A 97 6.06 -13.76 2.15
CA LYS A 97 7.11 -13.71 3.19
C LYS A 97 8.48 -13.29 2.65
N GLN A 98 8.80 -13.61 1.40
CA GLN A 98 10.06 -13.16 0.77
C GLN A 98 10.15 -11.64 0.57
N TYR A 99 9.01 -10.94 0.62
CA TYR A 99 8.91 -9.49 0.46
C TYR A 99 8.69 -8.75 1.78
N GLN A 100 8.81 -9.45 2.90
CA GLN A 100 8.62 -8.89 4.23
C GLN A 100 9.59 -7.72 4.48
N ILE A 101 9.11 -6.68 5.18
CA ILE A 101 9.88 -5.50 5.55
C ILE A 101 10.33 -5.49 7.01
#